data_AF-A0A7I8HY09-F1
#
_entry.id   AF-A0A7I8HY09-F1
#
_cell.length_a   1.000
_cell.length_b   1.000
_cell.length_c   1.000
_cell.angle_alpha   90.00
_cell.angle_beta   90.00
_cell.angle_gamma   90.00
#
_symmetry.space_group_name_H-M   'P 1'
#
loop_
_entity.id
_entity.type
_entity.pdbx_description
1 polymer ?
#
loop_
_entity_poly.entity_id
_entity_poly.type
_entity_poly.pdbx_seq_one_letter_code
_entity_poly.pdbx_strand_id
1 'polypeptide(L)'
;MDYLTSVQLALHLGYKEVQDSQAFKGRYLIKDGKKWIHDIEALMQHLGISQYSDLENLGYDLRNYHSYKDFSNEMARQEMQSLYQDITHSEEEATYLSDGMWLHPDGTLEQR
;
A
#
# COMPACT_ATOMS: atom_id res chain seq x y z
N MET A 1 10.79 2.18 -6.50
CA MET A 1 10.65 1.15 -5.45
C MET A 1 10.41 -0.22 -6.10
N ASP A 2 10.83 -1.32 -5.50
CA ASP A 2 10.54 -2.67 -6.00
C ASP A 2 9.08 -3.10 -5.75
N TYR A 3 8.66 -4.17 -6.43
CA TYR A 3 7.29 -4.66 -6.36
C TYR A 3 6.86 -5.11 -4.96
N LEU A 4 7.74 -5.79 -4.22
CA LEU A 4 7.39 -6.33 -2.90
C LEU A 4 7.19 -5.21 -1.88
N THR A 5 8.09 -4.23 -1.88
CA THR A 5 7.99 -3.04 -1.01
C THR A 5 6.76 -2.22 -1.37
N SER A 6 6.42 -2.11 -2.66
CA SER A 6 5.18 -1.44 -3.10
C SER A 6 3.91 -2.13 -2.62
N VAL A 7 3.89 -3.46 -2.64
CA VAL A 7 2.78 -4.24 -2.09
C VAL A 7 2.67 -4.04 -0.58
N GLN A 8 3.79 -4.07 0.15
CA GLN A 8 3.80 -3.81 1.59
C GLN A 8 3.27 -2.42 1.91
N LEU A 9 3.72 -1.38 1.21
CA LEU A 9 3.24 -0.01 1.39
C LEU A 9 1.72 0.08 1.19
N ALA A 10 1.19 -0.52 0.12
CA ALA A 10 -0.25 -0.55 -0.12
C ALA A 10 -1.02 -1.22 1.04
N LEU A 11 -0.53 -2.33 1.57
CA LEU A 11 -1.15 -3.01 2.72
C LEU A 11 -1.16 -2.12 3.97
N HIS A 12 -0.05 -1.42 4.25
CA HIS A 12 0.06 -0.48 5.38
C HIS A 12 -0.88 0.72 5.22
N LEU A 13 -1.08 1.19 3.99
CA LEU A 13 -2.07 2.22 3.67
C LEU A 13 -3.52 1.71 3.75
N GLY A 14 -3.74 0.44 4.08
CA GLY A 14 -5.05 -0.16 4.28
C GLY A 14 -5.71 -0.76 3.04
N TYR A 15 -4.96 -0.96 1.95
CA TYR A 15 -5.45 -1.76 0.82
C TYR A 15 -5.55 -3.23 1.20
N LYS A 16 -6.48 -3.93 0.58
CA LYS A 16 -6.70 -5.37 0.76
C LYS A 16 -6.42 -6.11 -0.53
N GLU A 17 -5.80 -7.27 -0.42
CA GLU A 17 -5.56 -8.13 -1.57
C GLU A 17 -6.85 -8.85 -2.01
N VAL A 18 -7.06 -8.90 -3.32
CA VAL A 18 -8.13 -9.65 -3.97
C VAL A 18 -7.52 -10.54 -5.04
N GLN A 19 -7.82 -11.83 -4.97
CA GLN A 19 -7.44 -12.82 -5.98
C GLN A 19 -8.40 -12.72 -7.16
N ASP A 20 -7.85 -12.53 -8.36
CA ASP A 20 -8.62 -12.40 -9.58
C ASP A 20 -7.79 -12.89 -10.78
N SER A 21 -8.24 -13.98 -11.38
CA SER A 21 -7.60 -14.58 -12.56
C SER A 21 -7.45 -13.63 -13.76
N GLN A 22 -8.29 -12.59 -13.83
CA GLN A 22 -8.27 -11.59 -14.90
C GLN A 22 -7.39 -10.38 -14.55
N ALA A 23 -6.92 -10.27 -13.31
CA ALA A 23 -6.08 -9.17 -12.90
C ALA A 23 -4.63 -9.34 -13.37
N PHE A 24 -3.94 -8.22 -13.53
CA PHE A 24 -2.50 -8.21 -13.82
C PHE A 24 -1.74 -8.94 -12.70
N LYS A 25 -1.06 -10.04 -13.03
CA LYS A 25 -0.42 -10.99 -12.08
C LYS A 25 -1.38 -11.81 -11.20
N GLY A 26 -2.65 -11.97 -11.60
CA GLY A 26 -3.63 -12.85 -10.95
C GLY A 26 -4.20 -12.33 -9.63
N ARG A 27 -3.85 -11.11 -9.23
CA ARG A 27 -4.31 -10.44 -8.01
C ARG A 27 -4.24 -8.93 -8.15
N TYR A 28 -5.00 -8.20 -7.34
CA TYR A 28 -4.88 -6.76 -7.18
C TYR A 28 -5.10 -6.34 -5.73
N LEU A 29 -4.72 -5.10 -5.40
CA LEU A 29 -4.93 -4.50 -4.09
C LEU A 29 -5.97 -3.40 -4.22
N ILE A 30 -6.96 -3.35 -3.33
CA ILE A 30 -8.07 -2.39 -3.40
C ILE A 30 -8.35 -1.73 -2.04
N LYS A 31 -8.65 -0.43 -2.08
CA LYS A 31 -9.11 0.38 -0.94
C LYS A 31 -10.17 1.36 -1.43
N ASP A 32 -11.31 1.44 -0.75
CA ASP A 32 -12.38 2.40 -1.08
C ASP A 32 -12.80 2.37 -2.57
N GLY A 33 -12.84 1.18 -3.16
CA GLY A 33 -13.18 0.97 -4.58
C GLY A 33 -12.07 1.32 -5.57
N LYS A 34 -10.90 1.77 -5.10
CA LYS A 34 -9.74 2.16 -5.92
C LYS A 34 -8.63 1.12 -5.86
N LYS A 35 -8.10 0.74 -7.03
CA LYS A 35 -7.06 -0.29 -7.20
C LYS A 35 -5.67 0.32 -7.15
N TRP A 36 -4.77 -0.27 -6.38
CA TRP A 36 -3.37 0.13 -6.28
C TRP A 36 -2.64 -0.01 -7.62
N ILE A 37 -1.70 0.90 -7.88
CA ILE A 37 -0.83 0.87 -9.05
C ILE A 37 0.61 0.81 -8.58
N HIS A 38 1.32 -0.25 -8.94
CA HIS A 38 2.77 -0.33 -8.74
C HIS A 38 3.54 0.32 -9.91
N ASP A 39 3.14 -0.04 -11.13
CA ASP A 39 3.80 0.36 -12.37
C ASP A 39 2.71 0.74 -13.36
N ILE A 40 2.58 2.04 -13.62
CA ILE A 40 1.53 2.57 -14.49
C ILE A 40 1.82 2.26 -15.96
N GLU A 41 3.10 2.22 -16.36
CA GLU A 41 3.48 2.01 -17.76
C GLU A 41 3.19 0.57 -18.17
N ALA A 42 3.62 -0.39 -17.36
CA ALA A 42 3.33 -1.80 -17.58
C ALA A 42 1.81 -2.08 -17.54
N LEU A 43 1.09 -1.40 -16.65
CA LEU A 43 -0.37 -1.53 -16.54
C LEU A 43 -1.07 -1.00 -17.81
N MET A 44 -0.72 0.20 -18.26
CA MET A 44 -1.30 0.79 -19.47
C MET A 44 -1.00 -0.06 -20.70
N GLN A 45 0.23 -0.56 -20.83
CA GLN A 45 0.60 -1.46 -21.92
C GLN A 45 -0.22 -2.75 -21.90
N HIS A 46 -0.41 -3.35 -20.72
CA HIS A 46 -1.21 -4.56 -20.55
C HIS A 46 -2.69 -4.35 -20.92
N LEU A 47 -3.24 -3.18 -20.59
CA LEU A 47 -4.64 -2.84 -20.86
C LEU A 47 -4.87 -2.23 -22.26
N GLY A 48 -3.80 -1.92 -23.00
CA GLY A 48 -3.90 -1.23 -24.29
C GLY A 48 -4.41 0.21 -24.18
N ILE A 49 -4.14 0.87 -23.05
CA ILE A 49 -4.61 2.23 -22.73
C ILE A 49 -3.51 3.24 -23.02
N SER A 50 -3.88 4.42 -23.54
CA SER A 50 -2.95 5.52 -23.83
C SER A 50 -3.17 6.77 -22.98
N GLN A 51 -4.26 6.84 -22.22
CA GLN A 51 -4.58 7.99 -21.37
C GLN A 51 -4.77 7.59 -19.91
N TYR A 52 -4.20 8.36 -18.98
CA TYR A 52 -4.36 8.09 -17.54
C TYR A 52 -5.82 8.21 -17.08
N SER A 53 -6.63 9.08 -17.68
CA SER A 53 -8.06 9.21 -17.35
C SER A 53 -8.84 7.90 -17.49
N ASP A 54 -8.44 7.04 -18.43
CA ASP A 54 -9.08 5.75 -18.62
C ASP A 54 -8.78 4.80 -17.44
N LEU A 55 -7.60 4.89 -16.84
CA LEU A 55 -7.28 4.15 -15.62
C LEU A 55 -8.16 4.60 -14.45
N GLU A 56 -8.39 5.90 -14.30
CA GLU A 56 -9.27 6.41 -13.25
C GLU A 56 -10.70 5.91 -13.41
N ASN A 57 -11.20 5.88 -14.65
CA ASN A 57 -12.51 5.30 -15.01
C ASN A 57 -12.60 3.80 -14.72
N LEU A 58 -11.49 3.07 -14.85
CA LEU A 58 -11.37 1.66 -14.44
C LEU A 58 -11.19 1.46 -12.93
N GLY A 59 -11.18 2.56 -12.17
CA GLY A 59 -11.09 2.58 -10.72
C GLY A 59 -9.68 2.35 -10.22
N TYR A 60 -8.63 2.75 -10.95
CA TYR A 60 -7.27 2.77 -10.42
C TYR A 60 -7.00 4.04 -9.59
N ASP A 61 -6.14 3.91 -8.58
CA ASP A 61 -5.79 4.98 -7.65
C ASP A 61 -4.63 5.83 -8.15
N LEU A 62 -4.93 6.75 -9.07
CA LEU A 62 -3.92 7.67 -9.60
C LEU A 62 -3.38 8.63 -8.53
N ARG A 63 -4.19 8.99 -7.54
CA ARG A 63 -3.78 9.91 -6.49
C ARG A 63 -2.61 9.34 -5.70
N ASN A 64 -2.78 8.14 -5.16
CA ASN A 64 -1.70 7.50 -4.40
C ASN A 64 -0.53 7.08 -5.30
N TYR A 65 -0.80 6.68 -6.55
CA TYR A 65 0.27 6.48 -7.51
C TYR A 65 1.17 7.71 -7.65
N HIS A 66 0.59 8.90 -7.85
CA HIS A 66 1.36 10.14 -7.96
C HIS A 66 2.11 10.50 -6.68
N SER A 67 1.55 10.20 -5.50
CA SER A 67 2.23 10.41 -4.22
C SER A 67 3.47 9.53 -4.07
N TYR A 68 3.44 8.29 -4.57
CA TYR A 68 4.46 7.28 -4.27
C TYR A 68 5.32 6.83 -5.46
N LYS A 69 5.05 7.28 -6.69
CA LYS A 69 5.77 6.84 -7.90
C LYS A 69 7.29 7.04 -7.82
N ASP A 70 7.73 8.11 -7.16
CA ASP A 70 9.15 8.47 -7.05
C ASP A 70 9.78 7.94 -5.75
N PHE A 71 9.04 7.12 -4.98
CA PHE A 71 9.57 6.54 -3.74
C PHE A 71 10.67 5.51 -4.02
N SER A 72 11.74 5.60 -3.23
CA SER A 72 12.72 4.53 -3.07
C SER A 72 12.19 3.52 -2.06
N ASN A 73 12.82 2.35 -1.97
CA ASN A 73 12.45 1.37 -0.95
C ASN A 73 12.60 1.93 0.47
N GLU A 74 13.60 2.79 0.67
CA GLU A 74 13.87 3.41 1.97
C GLU A 74 12.78 4.43 2.33
N MET A 75 12.40 5.30 1.39
CA MET A 75 11.31 6.26 1.61
C MET A 75 9.99 5.56 1.92
N ALA A 76 9.70 4.43 1.27
CA ALA A 76 8.52 3.64 1.55
C ALA A 76 8.54 3.00 2.95
N ARG A 77 9.71 2.53 3.42
CA ARG A 77 9.83 2.01 4.79
C ARG A 77 9.60 3.09 5.83
N GLN A 78 10.17 4.28 5.62
CA GLN A 78 9.97 5.43 6.51
C GLN A 78 8.50 5.86 6.55
N GLU A 79 7.83 5.87 5.39
CA GLU A 79 6.38 6.13 5.32
C GLU A 79 5.57 5.06 6.06
N MET A 80 5.90 3.77 5.89
CA MET A 80 5.22 2.71 6.61
C MET A 80 5.38 2.85 8.14
N GLN A 81 6.56 3.24 8.61
CA GLN A 81 6.83 3.47 10.03
C GLN A 81 6.09 4.71 10.56
N SER A 82 6.09 5.81 9.81
CA SER A 82 5.45 7.06 10.25
C SER A 82 3.94 6.90 10.47
N LEU A 83 3.27 6.02 9.72
CA LEU A 83 1.86 5.68 9.92
C LEU A 83 1.54 5.15 11.34
N TYR A 84 2.51 4.53 12.01
CA TYR A 84 2.34 3.99 13.36
C TYR A 84 2.87 4.91 14.45
N GLN A 85 3.80 5.81 14.11
CA GLN A 85 4.34 6.78 15.08
C GLN A 85 3.26 7.70 15.66
N ASP A 86 2.19 7.98 14.92
CA ASP A 86 1.04 8.73 15.43
C ASP A 86 0.23 7.97 16.49
N ILE A 87 0.38 6.65 16.55
CA ILE A 87 -0.32 5.75 17.48
C ILE A 87 0.59 5.35 18.64
N THR A 88 1.90 5.20 18.39
CA THR A 88 2.87 4.79 19.40
C THR A 88 3.42 5.98 20.18
N HIS A 89 3.47 5.87 21.50
CA HIS A 89 3.91 6.97 22.38
C HIS A 89 5.42 7.28 22.27
N SER A 90 6.24 6.34 21.81
CA SER A 90 7.68 6.53 21.56
C SER A 90 8.18 5.55 20.50
N GLU A 91 9.35 5.84 19.90
CA GLU A 91 9.97 5.01 18.86
C GLU A 91 10.48 3.65 19.36
N GLU A 92 10.48 3.41 20.68
CA GLU A 92 11.02 2.19 21.30
C GLU A 92 9.99 1.40 22.11
N GLU A 93 8.81 1.98 22.41
CA GLU A 93 7.81 1.34 23.27
C GLU A 93 6.56 0.93 22.49
N ALA A 94 6.19 -0.34 22.64
CA ALA A 94 4.91 -0.83 22.14
C ALA A 94 3.75 -0.16 22.88
N THR A 95 2.73 0.25 22.14
CA THR A 95 1.51 0.83 22.70
C THR A 95 0.45 -0.24 22.86
N TYR A 96 -0.10 -0.35 24.08
CA TYR A 96 -1.19 -1.26 24.36
C TYR A 96 -2.47 -0.82 23.62
N LEU A 97 -3.09 -1.74 22.88
CA LEU A 97 -4.34 -1.51 22.18
C LEU A 97 -5.53 -2.00 23.02
N SER A 98 -5.74 -3.31 23.09
CA SER A 98 -6.79 -3.97 23.88
C SER A 98 -6.54 -5.49 23.96
N ASP A 99 -7.17 -6.18 24.91
CA ASP A 99 -7.17 -7.65 25.01
C ASP A 99 -5.78 -8.33 24.95
N GLY A 100 -4.78 -7.70 25.57
CA GLY A 100 -3.40 -8.20 25.55
C GLY A 100 -2.63 -7.93 24.24
N MET A 101 -3.21 -7.18 23.29
CA MET A 101 -2.57 -6.79 22.04
C MET A 101 -1.75 -5.51 22.20
N TRP A 102 -0.53 -5.54 21.67
CA TRP A 102 0.43 -4.44 21.67
C TRP A 102 0.87 -4.12 20.24
N LEU A 103 0.94 -2.83 19.91
CA LEU A 103 1.42 -2.33 18.63
C LEU A 103 2.83 -1.76 18.78
N HIS A 104 3.79 -2.30 18.04
CA HIS A 104 5.14 -1.76 17.95
C HIS A 104 5.22 -0.62 16.92
N PRO A 105 6.18 0.32 17.04
CA PRO A 105 6.35 1.43 16.10
C PRO A 105 6.67 1.01 14.65
N ASP A 106 7.08 -0.24 14.43
CA ASP A 106 7.29 -0.82 13.12
C ASP A 106 6.01 -1.43 12.49
N GLY A 107 4.87 -1.34 13.18
CA GLY A 107 3.58 -1.91 12.77
C GLY A 107 3.32 -3.33 13.24
N THR A 108 4.29 -3.97 13.91
CA THR A 108 4.13 -5.34 14.39
C THR A 108 3.12 -5.40 15.53
N LEU A 109 2.20 -6.38 15.45
CA LEU A 109 1.26 -6.69 16.52
C LEU A 109 1.77 -7.88 17.34
N GLU A 110 1.81 -7.72 18.66
CA GLU A 110 2.23 -8.73 19.62
C GLU A 110 1.08 -9.02 20.60
N GLN A 111 0.77 -10.30 20.84
CA GLN A 111 -0.16 -10.72 21.88
C GLN A 111 0.62 -11.18 23.12
N ARG A 112 0.28 -10.61 24.28
CA ARG A 112 0.87 -10.93 25.58
C ARG A 112 -0.17 -11.46 26.57
#